data_AF-K1RVB2-F1
#
_entry.id   AF-K1RVB2-F1
#
_cell.length_a   1.000
_cell.length_b   1.000
_cell.length_c   1.000
_cell.angle_alpha   90.00
_cell.angle_beta   90.00
_cell.angle_gamma   90.00
#
_symmetry.space_group_name_H-M   'P 1'
#
loop_
_entity.id
_entity.type
_entity.pdbx_description
1 polymer ?
#
loop_
_entity_poly.entity_id
_entity_poly.type
_entity_poly.pdbx_seq_one_letter_code
_entity_poly.pdbx_strand_id
1 'polypeptide(L)'
;KNGFGESWDMWKAIAAQAKNGEYGNPDKFCSDVDATNWMSATVATSDDEIIRYIMNICKRDPRMGKVTTGGIVTVKDSTENWYLSWTINRQPQFKSQDKNMVLVWLYSLNTNKEGNYVKKAMRDCTGEEICREWLYHIGVPTEKINALAKNSCNTTTCYMPYINAFFQPRKESDRPKVVPDGAVNFAFIGQFAETPRDTIFTTEYSMRTGMESVYTLLDIDRGVPEVWGSKYDVRELLRACYYAIDKKPITDIKLSFKEKMLLKAVMKKVKGTDV
;
A
#
# COMPACT_ATOMS: atom_id res chain seq x y z
N LYS A 1 -12.97 18.94 -2.11
CA LYS A 1 -13.29 19.33 -3.50
C LYS A 1 -12.37 18.55 -4.42
N ASN A 2 -12.89 17.97 -5.51
CA ASN A 2 -12.03 17.24 -6.45
C ASN A 2 -10.98 18.18 -7.06
N GLY A 3 -9.79 17.64 -7.25
CA GLY A 3 -8.65 18.28 -7.90
C GLY A 3 -8.18 19.60 -7.27
N PHE A 4 -8.30 19.76 -5.96
CA PHE A 4 -7.90 20.97 -5.24
C PHE A 4 -6.80 20.68 -4.21
N GLY A 5 -5.91 21.65 -4.00
CA GLY A 5 -4.83 21.57 -3.04
C GLY A 5 -3.53 22.07 -3.67
N GLU A 6 -2.68 22.71 -2.89
CA GLU A 6 -1.51 23.47 -3.38
C GLU A 6 -0.64 22.68 -4.37
N SER A 7 -0.37 21.40 -4.08
CA SER A 7 0.41 20.54 -4.98
C SER A 7 -0.31 20.24 -6.30
N TRP A 8 -1.63 20.05 -6.28
CA TRP A 8 -2.42 19.80 -7.48
C TRP A 8 -2.59 21.05 -8.32
N ASP A 9 -2.84 22.18 -7.66
CA ASP A 9 -2.98 23.48 -8.30
C ASP A 9 -1.67 23.89 -8.97
N MET A 10 -0.53 23.63 -8.30
CA MET A 10 0.80 23.83 -8.89
C MET A 10 1.02 22.94 -10.12
N TRP A 11 0.75 21.63 -10.03
CA TRP A 11 0.95 20.75 -11.18
C TRP A 11 0.02 21.13 -12.34
N LYS A 12 -1.23 21.54 -12.09
CA LYS A 12 -2.14 22.06 -13.11
C LYS A 12 -1.61 23.32 -13.79
N ALA A 13 -1.07 24.25 -13.01
CA ALA A 13 -0.46 25.48 -13.55
C ALA A 13 0.79 25.18 -14.40
N ILE A 14 1.58 24.17 -14.04
CA ILE A 14 2.72 23.71 -14.86
C ILE A 14 2.20 23.02 -16.13
N ALA A 15 1.28 22.06 -16.00
CA ALA A 15 0.71 21.32 -17.12
C ALA A 15 0.06 22.21 -18.18
N ALA A 16 -0.57 23.33 -17.77
CA ALA A 16 -1.14 24.32 -18.68
C ALA A 16 -0.12 25.03 -19.58
N GLN A 17 1.19 24.96 -19.26
CA GLN A 17 2.27 25.53 -20.06
C GLN A 17 2.82 24.55 -21.11
N ALA A 18 2.42 23.27 -21.06
CA ALA A 18 2.87 22.26 -21.99
C ALA A 18 2.32 22.52 -23.40
N LYS A 19 3.13 22.32 -24.44
CA LYS A 19 2.68 22.43 -25.84
C LYS A 19 2.19 21.10 -26.41
N ASN A 20 2.80 20.00 -25.96
CA ASN A 20 2.57 18.64 -26.44
C ASN A 20 2.17 17.68 -25.29
N GLY A 21 1.84 18.21 -24.12
CA GLY A 21 1.51 17.41 -22.93
C GLY A 21 2.73 16.87 -22.17
N GLU A 22 3.92 17.41 -22.43
CA GLU A 22 5.20 16.98 -21.84
C GLU A 22 5.26 17.10 -20.30
N TYR A 23 4.34 17.84 -19.70
CA TYR A 23 4.23 18.05 -18.25
C TYR A 23 3.14 17.20 -17.57
N GLY A 24 2.55 16.25 -18.31
CA GLY A 24 1.56 15.29 -17.80
C GLY A 24 0.16 15.85 -17.62
N ASN A 25 -0.70 15.06 -16.99
CA ASN A 25 -2.13 15.31 -16.84
C ASN A 25 -2.59 15.10 -15.38
N PRO A 26 -2.48 16.11 -14.50
CA PRO A 26 -2.83 15.98 -13.08
C PRO A 26 -4.29 15.58 -12.84
N ASP A 27 -5.21 15.95 -13.73
CA ASP A 27 -6.64 15.64 -13.56
C ASP A 27 -6.90 14.13 -13.58
N LYS A 28 -6.03 13.31 -14.19
CA LYS A 28 -6.15 11.84 -14.14
C LYS A 28 -6.00 11.25 -12.76
N PHE A 29 -5.37 11.97 -11.84
CA PHE A 29 -5.06 11.47 -10.51
C PHE A 29 -5.90 12.13 -9.42
N CYS A 30 -6.43 13.33 -9.67
CA CYS A 30 -7.09 14.13 -8.65
C CYS A 30 -8.56 14.48 -8.92
N SER A 31 -9.14 14.07 -10.06
CA SER A 31 -10.51 14.46 -10.44
C SER A 31 -11.63 13.72 -9.72
N ASP A 32 -11.35 12.62 -9.03
CA ASP A 32 -12.35 11.81 -8.33
C ASP A 32 -11.85 11.37 -6.94
N VAL A 33 -12.26 12.11 -5.91
CA VAL A 33 -11.92 11.78 -4.51
C VAL A 33 -12.63 10.52 -4.04
N ASP A 34 -13.83 10.20 -4.52
CA ASP A 34 -14.53 8.99 -4.10
C ASP A 34 -13.79 7.73 -4.59
N ALA A 35 -13.10 7.80 -5.73
CA ALA A 35 -12.26 6.73 -6.25
C ALA A 35 -10.83 6.68 -5.67
N THR A 36 -10.33 7.79 -5.09
CA THR A 36 -8.92 7.93 -4.68
C THR A 36 -8.70 8.07 -3.19
N ASN A 37 -9.78 8.14 -2.39
CA ASN A 37 -9.67 8.30 -0.96
C ASN A 37 -9.38 6.97 -0.23
N TRP A 38 -8.92 7.14 1.00
CA TRP A 38 -8.79 6.12 2.04
C TRP A 38 -8.81 6.86 3.37
N MET A 39 -9.34 6.22 4.41
CA MET A 39 -9.24 6.68 5.79
C MET A 39 -8.36 5.75 6.63
N SER A 40 -7.48 6.37 7.42
CA SER A 40 -6.70 5.68 8.45
C SER A 40 -7.02 6.24 9.83
N ALA A 41 -6.70 5.46 10.86
CA ALA A 41 -6.69 5.92 12.24
C ALA A 41 -5.52 5.30 13.00
N THR A 42 -5.08 6.00 14.04
CA THR A 42 -4.13 5.47 15.02
C THR A 42 -4.84 5.38 16.36
N VAL A 43 -4.98 4.15 16.88
CA VAL A 43 -5.50 3.87 18.23
C VAL A 43 -4.30 3.75 19.16
N ALA A 44 -4.24 4.61 20.16
CA ALA A 44 -3.27 4.55 21.25
C ALA A 44 -3.93 3.92 22.48
N THR A 45 -3.32 2.87 23.05
CA THR A 45 -3.79 2.24 24.28
C THR A 45 -2.64 1.66 25.10
N SER A 46 -2.76 1.71 26.42
CA SER A 46 -1.89 1.01 27.38
C SER A 46 -2.66 -0.03 28.21
N ASP A 47 -3.89 -0.36 27.78
CA ASP A 47 -4.81 -1.23 28.52
C ASP A 47 -4.46 -2.71 28.33
N ASP A 48 -4.20 -3.41 29.44
CA ASP A 48 -3.79 -4.81 29.43
C ASP A 48 -4.88 -5.77 28.93
N GLU A 49 -6.16 -5.40 29.02
CA GLU A 49 -7.24 -6.21 28.42
C GLU A 49 -7.18 -6.14 26.90
N ILE A 50 -7.11 -4.95 26.31
CA ILE A 50 -6.99 -4.78 24.86
C ILE A 50 -5.70 -5.42 24.33
N ILE A 51 -4.58 -5.24 25.04
CA ILE A 51 -3.29 -5.85 24.67
C ILE A 51 -3.38 -7.39 24.69
N ARG A 52 -4.12 -8.00 25.62
CA ARG A 52 -4.34 -9.46 25.61
C ARG A 52 -5.11 -9.92 24.36
N TYR A 53 -6.13 -9.19 23.91
CA TYR A 53 -6.81 -9.51 22.65
C TYR A 53 -5.88 -9.41 21.44
N ILE A 54 -5.04 -8.38 21.38
CA ILE A 54 -3.99 -8.25 20.36
C ILE A 54 -3.04 -9.46 20.38
N MET A 55 -2.52 -9.82 21.56
CA MET A 55 -1.59 -10.95 21.72
C MET A 55 -2.22 -12.29 21.36
N ASN A 56 -3.52 -12.47 21.61
CA ASN A 56 -4.25 -13.66 21.17
C ASN A 56 -4.25 -13.83 19.65
N ILE A 57 -4.10 -12.75 18.89
CA ILE A 57 -4.02 -12.78 17.43
C ILE A 57 -2.56 -12.91 16.97
N CYS A 58 -1.69 -11.97 17.36
CA CYS A 58 -0.31 -11.88 16.83
C CYS A 58 0.71 -12.78 17.57
N LYS A 59 0.32 -13.37 18.71
CA LYS A 59 1.13 -14.27 19.55
C LYS A 59 2.41 -13.65 20.12
N ARG A 60 2.49 -12.31 20.19
CA ARG A 60 3.67 -11.56 20.66
C ARG A 60 3.23 -10.34 21.46
N ASP A 61 3.92 -10.04 22.56
CA ASP A 61 3.66 -8.81 23.30
C ASP A 61 4.22 -7.60 22.52
N PRO A 62 3.37 -6.63 22.13
CA PRO A 62 3.78 -5.44 21.39
C PRO A 62 4.82 -4.58 22.11
N ARG A 63 4.91 -4.67 23.44
CA ARG A 63 5.80 -3.85 24.28
C ARG A 63 7.23 -4.39 24.35
N MET A 64 7.51 -5.56 23.78
CA MET A 64 8.86 -6.16 23.78
C MET A 64 9.86 -5.45 22.84
N GLY A 65 9.42 -4.44 22.09
CA GLY A 65 10.25 -3.71 21.12
C GLY A 65 10.70 -4.52 19.91
N LYS A 66 10.09 -5.68 19.70
CA LYS A 66 10.32 -6.55 18.54
C LYS A 66 9.12 -6.49 17.59
N VAL A 67 9.18 -7.30 16.54
CA VAL A 67 8.08 -7.43 15.59
C VAL A 67 6.82 -7.89 16.32
N THR A 68 5.71 -7.19 16.12
CA THR A 68 4.39 -7.57 16.66
C THR A 68 3.60 -8.32 15.60
N THR A 69 2.80 -7.62 14.78
CA THR A 69 1.96 -8.25 13.75
C THR A 69 2.77 -8.70 12.54
N GLY A 70 3.94 -8.10 12.28
CA GLY A 70 4.78 -8.44 11.13
C GLY A 70 4.26 -7.94 9.78
N GLY A 71 3.41 -6.91 9.82
CA GLY A 71 2.63 -6.46 8.68
C GLY A 71 1.16 -6.35 9.07
N ILE A 72 0.32 -6.06 8.08
CA ILE A 72 -1.11 -5.88 8.29
C ILE A 72 -1.80 -7.21 8.59
N VAL A 73 -2.78 -7.15 9.49
CA VAL A 73 -3.78 -8.19 9.74
C VAL A 73 -5.07 -7.71 9.12
N THR A 74 -5.55 -8.45 8.12
CA THR A 74 -6.77 -8.10 7.37
C THR A 74 -7.97 -8.88 7.90
N VAL A 75 -9.05 -8.16 8.21
CA VAL A 75 -10.32 -8.73 8.63
C VAL A 75 -11.11 -9.15 7.39
N LYS A 76 -10.98 -10.42 6.98
CA LYS A 76 -11.60 -10.93 5.76
C LYS A 76 -13.13 -10.83 5.75
N ASP A 77 -13.77 -10.96 6.91
CA ASP A 77 -15.23 -10.87 7.02
C ASP A 77 -15.76 -9.42 6.88
N SER A 78 -14.86 -8.45 6.72
CA SER A 78 -15.20 -7.04 6.49
C SER A 78 -15.05 -6.60 5.03
N THR A 79 -14.75 -7.50 4.07
CA THR A 79 -14.49 -7.12 2.66
C THR A 79 -15.64 -6.35 2.01
N GLU A 80 -16.89 -6.69 2.35
CA GLU A 80 -18.10 -5.99 1.87
C GLU A 80 -18.47 -4.76 2.72
N ASN A 81 -17.80 -4.58 3.86
CA ASN A 81 -17.93 -3.46 4.79
C ASN A 81 -16.72 -2.54 4.61
N TRP A 82 -15.96 -2.24 5.66
CA TRP A 82 -14.80 -1.35 5.62
C TRP A 82 -13.58 -1.96 4.92
N TYR A 83 -13.55 -3.27 4.73
CA TYR A 83 -12.38 -4.04 4.33
C TYR A 83 -11.17 -3.63 5.18
N LEU A 84 -11.37 -3.74 6.49
CA LEU A 84 -10.50 -3.22 7.53
C LEU A 84 -9.21 -4.05 7.62
N SER A 85 -8.09 -3.36 7.74
CA SER A 85 -6.81 -3.95 8.12
C SER A 85 -6.15 -3.11 9.21
N TRP A 86 -5.34 -3.75 10.04
CA TRP A 86 -4.62 -3.09 11.12
C TRP A 86 -3.22 -3.68 11.30
N THR A 87 -2.30 -2.92 11.86
CA THR A 87 -0.93 -3.35 12.11
C THR A 87 -0.39 -2.73 13.38
N ILE A 88 0.55 -3.44 14.01
CA ILE A 88 1.38 -2.91 15.07
C ILE A 88 2.82 -3.17 14.65
N ASN A 89 3.54 -2.07 14.37
CA ASN A 89 4.98 -2.10 14.15
C ASN A 89 5.73 -2.26 15.48
N ARG A 90 7.06 -2.35 15.42
CA ARG A 90 7.90 -2.38 16.63
C ARG A 90 7.62 -1.16 17.49
N GLN A 91 7.37 -1.36 18.78
CA GLN A 91 7.11 -0.26 19.73
C GLN A 91 8.36 0.08 20.55
N PRO A 92 8.56 1.34 20.96
CA PRO A 92 7.77 2.50 20.56
C PRO A 92 8.05 2.86 19.08
N GLN A 93 7.01 3.31 18.38
CA GLN A 93 7.14 3.78 16.99
C GLN A 93 7.73 5.20 16.95
N PHE A 94 7.44 6.01 17.97
CA PHE A 94 8.01 7.35 18.14
C PHE A 94 9.02 7.35 19.29
N LYS A 95 10.15 8.04 19.14
CA LYS A 95 11.20 8.10 20.18
C LYS A 95 10.69 8.65 21.52
N SER A 96 9.71 9.55 21.50
CA SER A 96 9.11 10.20 22.67
C SER A 96 7.89 9.46 23.23
N GLN A 97 7.45 8.36 22.60
CA GLN A 97 6.29 7.59 23.05
C GLN A 97 6.60 6.87 24.36
N ASP A 98 5.62 6.85 25.27
CA ASP A 98 5.65 6.01 26.48
C ASP A 98 5.82 4.53 26.08
N LYS A 99 6.76 3.83 26.72
CA LYS A 99 7.08 2.43 26.43
C LYS A 99 5.93 1.47 26.75
N ASN A 100 5.00 1.85 27.62
CA ASN A 100 3.82 1.07 27.95
C ASN A 100 2.67 1.28 26.96
N MET A 101 2.71 2.37 26.19
CA MET A 101 1.71 2.70 25.19
C MET A 101 1.96 1.89 23.92
N VAL A 102 0.89 1.33 23.35
CA VAL A 102 0.90 0.65 22.05
C VAL A 102 0.13 1.49 21.05
N LEU A 103 0.75 1.73 19.88
CA LEU A 103 0.10 2.39 18.76
C LEU A 103 -0.31 1.38 17.70
N VAL A 104 -1.62 1.31 17.47
CA VAL A 104 -2.24 0.46 16.47
C VAL A 104 -2.65 1.34 15.30
N TRP A 105 -2.10 1.07 14.12
CA TRP A 105 -2.54 1.74 12.90
C TRP A 105 -3.56 0.88 12.19
N LEU A 106 -4.72 1.45 11.87
CA LEU A 106 -5.80 0.76 11.18
C LEU A 106 -6.31 1.59 10.01
N TYR A 107 -6.96 0.91 9.06
CA TYR A 107 -7.30 1.51 7.79
C TYR A 107 -8.43 0.75 7.08
N SER A 108 -9.26 1.45 6.31
CA SER A 108 -10.34 0.86 5.49
C SER A 108 -10.13 1.08 4.00
N LEU A 109 -10.27 0.03 3.17
CA LEU A 109 -10.29 0.23 1.71
C LEU A 109 -11.64 0.77 1.22
N ASN A 110 -12.72 0.50 1.95
CA ASN A 110 -14.06 0.99 1.65
C ASN A 110 -14.48 2.03 2.69
N THR A 111 -14.36 3.31 2.37
CA THR A 111 -14.65 4.39 3.33
C THR A 111 -16.12 4.77 3.41
N ASN A 112 -16.93 4.37 2.43
CA ASN A 112 -18.35 4.73 2.25
C ASN A 112 -19.33 3.60 2.57
N LYS A 113 -18.85 2.44 3.04
CA LYS A 113 -19.67 1.28 3.42
C LYS A 113 -19.85 1.25 4.93
N GLU A 114 -21.01 0.80 5.40
CA GLU A 114 -21.24 0.62 6.83
C GLU A 114 -20.30 -0.41 7.46
N GLY A 115 -19.90 -0.17 8.71
CA GLY A 115 -19.17 -1.14 9.51
C GLY A 115 -20.04 -2.34 9.91
N ASN A 116 -19.40 -3.44 10.29
CA ASN A 116 -20.06 -4.64 10.80
C ASN A 116 -20.73 -4.39 12.15
N TYR A 117 -20.15 -3.55 13.02
CA TYR A 117 -20.66 -3.24 14.36
C TYR A 117 -21.23 -1.81 14.47
N VAL A 118 -20.50 -0.80 14.00
CA VAL A 118 -20.86 0.62 14.16
C VAL A 118 -22.04 1.07 13.28
N LYS A 119 -22.31 0.34 12.18
CA LYS A 119 -23.40 0.63 11.22
C LYS A 119 -23.34 2.05 10.64
N LYS A 120 -22.12 2.57 10.45
CA LYS A 120 -21.83 3.82 9.74
C LYS A 120 -20.66 3.65 8.80
N ALA A 121 -20.60 4.48 7.76
CA ALA A 121 -19.42 4.59 6.93
C ALA A 121 -18.22 5.10 7.74
N MET A 122 -17.02 4.56 7.50
CA MET A 122 -15.85 4.92 8.31
C MET A 122 -15.56 6.42 8.24
N ARG A 123 -15.78 7.06 7.08
CA ARG A 123 -15.61 8.51 6.87
C ARG A 123 -16.53 9.37 7.73
N ASP A 124 -17.64 8.82 8.21
CA ASP A 124 -18.64 9.49 9.05
C ASP A 124 -18.52 9.08 10.53
N CYS A 125 -17.42 8.39 10.89
CA CYS A 125 -17.15 7.93 12.25
C CYS A 125 -16.17 8.85 12.99
N THR A 126 -16.43 9.03 14.28
CA THR A 126 -15.45 9.55 15.23
C THR A 126 -14.33 8.52 15.47
N GLY A 127 -13.23 8.95 16.10
CA GLY A 127 -12.16 8.04 16.50
C GLY A 127 -12.63 6.95 17.47
N GLU A 128 -13.52 7.29 18.42
CA GLU A 128 -14.10 6.32 19.34
C GLU A 128 -14.88 5.23 18.58
N GLU A 129 -15.72 5.63 17.62
CA GLU A 129 -16.50 4.68 16.82
C GLU A 129 -15.62 3.78 15.96
N ILE A 130 -14.58 4.32 15.33
CA ILE A 130 -13.59 3.52 14.60
C ILE A 130 -12.91 2.50 15.52
N CYS A 131 -12.56 2.91 16.74
CA CYS A 131 -12.01 2.01 17.74
C CYS A 131 -13.01 0.91 18.11
N ARG A 132 -14.31 1.24 18.27
CA ARG A 132 -15.35 0.24 18.59
C ARG A 132 -15.47 -0.85 17.53
N GLU A 133 -15.46 -0.47 16.25
CA GLU A 133 -15.47 -1.43 15.14
C GLU A 133 -14.23 -2.34 15.18
N TRP A 134 -13.05 -1.77 15.42
CA TRP A 134 -11.83 -2.57 15.52
C TRP A 134 -11.83 -3.51 16.72
N LEU A 135 -12.27 -3.04 17.90
CA LEU A 135 -12.39 -3.87 19.11
C LEU A 135 -13.35 -5.06 18.88
N TYR A 136 -14.45 -4.83 18.15
CA TYR A 136 -15.36 -5.90 17.71
C TYR A 136 -14.62 -6.97 16.89
N HIS A 137 -13.84 -6.56 15.87
CA HIS A 137 -13.13 -7.49 14.99
C HIS A 137 -11.97 -8.25 15.65
N ILE A 138 -11.40 -7.74 16.74
CA ILE A 138 -10.39 -8.48 17.52
C ILE A 138 -11.01 -9.37 18.63
N GLY A 139 -12.35 -9.44 18.70
CA GLY A 139 -13.08 -10.36 19.56
C GLY A 139 -13.35 -9.85 20.98
N VAL A 140 -13.32 -8.53 21.21
CA VAL A 140 -13.75 -7.96 22.50
C VAL A 140 -15.26 -8.17 22.69
N PRO A 141 -15.72 -8.65 23.87
CA PRO A 141 -17.14 -8.79 24.17
C PRO A 141 -17.91 -7.48 23.99
N THR A 142 -19.08 -7.54 23.34
CA THR A 142 -19.81 -6.37 22.86
C THR A 142 -20.25 -5.43 23.99
N GLU A 143 -20.48 -5.97 25.18
CA GLU A 143 -20.82 -5.22 26.39
C GLU A 143 -19.65 -4.37 26.93
N LYS A 144 -18.41 -4.70 26.57
CA LYS A 144 -17.19 -3.98 27.00
C LYS A 144 -16.69 -2.97 25.97
N ILE A 145 -17.02 -3.15 24.69
CA ILE A 145 -16.48 -2.37 23.56
C ILE A 145 -16.63 -0.86 23.81
N ASN A 146 -17.81 -0.41 24.21
CA ASN A 146 -18.08 1.02 24.39
C ASN A 146 -17.21 1.63 25.51
N ALA A 147 -17.09 0.94 26.64
CA ALA A 147 -16.29 1.40 27.77
C ALA A 147 -14.80 1.44 27.43
N LEU A 148 -14.28 0.38 26.79
CA LEU A 148 -12.87 0.28 26.41
C LEU A 148 -12.50 1.31 25.35
N ALA A 149 -13.31 1.47 24.30
CA ALA A 149 -13.03 2.45 23.25
C ALA A 149 -13.01 3.89 23.77
N LYS A 150 -13.89 4.22 24.73
CA LYS A 150 -14.02 5.56 25.29
C LYS A 150 -12.99 5.89 26.36
N ASN A 151 -12.72 4.94 27.27
CA ASN A 151 -11.93 5.20 28.48
C ASN A 151 -10.49 4.69 28.40
N SER A 152 -10.23 3.69 27.55
CA SER A 152 -8.93 3.00 27.47
C SER A 152 -8.19 3.22 26.14
N CYS A 153 -8.78 3.97 25.22
CA CYS A 153 -8.21 4.26 23.91
C CYS A 153 -8.26 5.76 23.61
N ASN A 154 -7.22 6.26 22.94
CA ASN A 154 -7.26 7.54 22.26
C ASN A 154 -7.03 7.32 20.76
N THR A 155 -8.02 7.69 19.94
CA THR A 155 -8.00 7.40 18.50
C THR A 155 -7.97 8.67 17.69
N THR A 156 -6.87 8.87 16.95
CA THR A 156 -6.73 9.97 15.99
C THR A 156 -7.05 9.47 14.60
N THR A 157 -7.86 10.22 13.84
CA THR A 157 -8.27 9.86 12.48
C THR A 157 -7.59 10.74 11.44
N CYS A 158 -7.41 10.20 10.24
CA CYS A 158 -6.90 10.94 9.10
C CYS A 158 -7.62 10.48 7.83
N TYR A 159 -8.44 11.39 7.27
CA TYR A 159 -9.05 11.21 5.96
C TYR A 159 -8.11 11.77 4.89
N MET A 160 -7.76 10.94 3.91
CA MET A 160 -6.80 11.30 2.86
C MET A 160 -7.49 11.20 1.50
N PRO A 161 -7.89 12.33 0.87
CA PRO A 161 -8.67 12.30 -0.36
C PRO A 161 -7.93 11.75 -1.58
N TYR A 162 -6.59 11.73 -1.56
CA TYR A 162 -5.75 11.42 -2.73
C TYR A 162 -4.71 10.33 -2.49
N ILE A 163 -4.83 9.58 -1.40
CA ILE A 163 -3.88 8.52 -1.05
C ILE A 163 -3.80 7.41 -2.11
N ASN A 164 -4.90 7.04 -2.76
CA ASN A 164 -4.93 6.08 -3.86
C ASN A 164 -4.81 6.75 -5.25
N ALA A 165 -4.54 8.07 -5.31
CA ALA A 165 -4.37 8.80 -6.57
C ALA A 165 -3.28 8.19 -7.44
N PHE A 166 -2.22 7.65 -6.83
CA PHE A 166 -1.13 6.98 -7.55
C PHE A 166 -1.61 5.80 -8.42
N PHE A 167 -2.68 5.11 -8.02
CA PHE A 167 -3.17 3.90 -8.69
C PHE A 167 -4.31 4.15 -9.67
N GLN A 168 -4.63 5.41 -9.98
CA GLN A 168 -5.64 5.71 -10.99
C GLN A 168 -5.21 5.17 -12.37
N PRO A 169 -6.12 4.55 -13.14
CA PRO A 169 -5.83 4.14 -14.51
C PRO A 169 -5.33 5.32 -15.33
N ARG A 170 -4.20 5.13 -16.00
CA ARG A 170 -3.48 6.20 -16.69
C ARG A 170 -2.91 5.72 -18.02
N LYS A 171 -2.62 6.67 -18.89
CA LYS A 171 -1.72 6.52 -20.03
C LYS A 171 -0.28 6.79 -19.59
N GLU A 172 0.67 6.39 -20.43
CA GLU A 172 2.08 6.74 -20.24
C GLU A 172 2.28 8.26 -20.18
N SER A 173 1.61 9.00 -21.07
CA SER A 173 1.67 10.46 -21.18
C SER A 173 1.04 11.23 -20.01
N ASP A 174 0.31 10.56 -19.11
CA ASP A 174 -0.35 11.26 -18.00
C ASP A 174 0.64 11.67 -16.89
N ARG A 175 1.83 11.07 -16.85
CA ARG A 175 2.94 11.47 -15.97
C ARG A 175 4.07 12.10 -16.80
N PRO A 176 4.66 13.22 -16.37
CA PRO A 176 5.83 13.78 -17.04
C PRO A 176 7.06 12.89 -16.83
N LYS A 177 7.96 12.84 -17.82
CA LYS A 177 9.31 12.27 -17.61
C LYS A 177 10.01 12.96 -16.44
N VAL A 178 10.90 12.24 -15.74
CA VAL A 178 11.72 12.82 -14.67
C VAL A 178 12.44 14.08 -15.13
N VAL A 179 13.12 14.02 -16.27
CA VAL A 179 13.63 15.21 -16.99
C VAL A 179 12.92 15.24 -18.35
N PRO A 180 12.00 16.18 -18.59
CA PRO A 180 11.34 16.33 -19.88
C PRO A 180 12.34 16.61 -21.01
N ASP A 181 12.00 16.20 -22.23
CA ASP A 181 12.88 16.40 -23.39
C ASP A 181 13.10 17.91 -23.61
N GLY A 182 14.37 18.33 -23.67
CA GLY A 182 14.75 19.73 -23.81
C GLY A 182 14.73 20.56 -22.51
N ALA A 183 14.42 19.95 -21.36
CA ALA A 183 14.56 20.62 -20.07
C ALA A 183 16.04 20.95 -19.78
N VAL A 184 16.29 22.18 -19.34
CA VAL A 184 17.66 22.69 -19.10
C VAL A 184 18.02 22.67 -17.61
N ASN A 185 17.07 23.03 -16.73
CA ASN A 185 17.34 23.30 -15.33
C ASN A 185 16.20 22.91 -14.38
N PHE A 186 15.30 22.02 -14.82
CA PHE A 186 14.18 21.56 -14.01
C PHE A 186 13.88 20.08 -14.24
N ALA A 187 13.23 19.46 -13.26
CA ALA A 187 12.82 18.06 -13.27
C ALA A 187 11.53 17.86 -12.48
N PHE A 188 10.81 16.79 -12.79
CA PHE A 188 9.71 16.26 -11.97
C PHE A 188 10.22 15.06 -11.18
N ILE A 189 10.00 15.07 -9.87
CA ILE A 189 10.41 13.99 -8.98
C ILE A 189 9.24 13.46 -8.16
N GLY A 190 9.41 12.26 -7.61
CA GLY A 190 8.39 11.58 -6.83
C GLY A 190 7.48 10.69 -7.67
N GLN A 191 6.42 10.21 -7.02
CA GLN A 191 5.58 9.12 -7.49
C GLN A 191 4.75 9.45 -8.74
N PHE A 192 4.57 10.73 -9.04
CA PHE A 192 3.82 11.22 -10.21
C PHE A 192 4.71 11.53 -11.41
N ALA A 193 6.04 11.36 -11.32
CA ALA A 193 6.93 11.37 -12.48
C ALA A 193 6.98 9.98 -13.14
N GLU A 194 7.34 9.93 -14.42
CA GLU A 194 7.47 8.71 -15.21
C GLU A 194 8.94 8.29 -15.30
N THR A 195 9.21 7.08 -14.82
CA THR A 195 10.46 6.33 -15.07
C THR A 195 10.13 4.84 -15.32
N PRO A 196 10.88 4.13 -16.18
CA PRO A 196 10.54 2.77 -16.60
C PRO A 196 10.54 1.74 -15.48
N ARG A 197 9.63 0.76 -15.57
CA ARG A 197 9.54 -0.49 -14.80
C ARG A 197 9.31 -0.39 -13.28
N ASP A 198 9.72 0.69 -12.62
CA ASP A 198 9.66 0.78 -11.16
C ASP A 198 8.21 0.97 -10.65
N THR A 199 8.00 0.67 -9.37
CA THR A 199 6.67 0.69 -8.74
C THR A 199 6.51 1.86 -7.79
N ILE A 200 5.48 2.65 -8.06
CA ILE A 200 5.00 3.72 -7.18
C ILE A 200 4.45 3.23 -5.84
N PHE A 201 4.08 4.15 -4.94
CA PHE A 201 3.69 3.87 -3.55
C PHE A 201 4.85 3.23 -2.74
N THR A 202 6.09 3.52 -3.16
CA THR A 202 7.30 3.02 -2.50
C THR A 202 8.27 4.17 -2.27
N THR A 203 9.01 4.16 -1.17
CA THR A 203 10.06 5.18 -0.96
C THR A 203 11.14 5.09 -2.05
N GLU A 204 11.39 3.88 -2.57
CA GLU A 204 12.34 3.61 -3.67
C GLU A 204 12.06 4.49 -4.90
N TYR A 205 10.80 4.56 -5.37
CA TYR A 205 10.47 5.35 -6.56
C TYR A 205 10.78 6.85 -6.38
N SER A 206 10.53 7.40 -5.18
CA SER A 206 10.88 8.78 -4.85
C SER A 206 12.40 8.99 -4.85
N MET A 207 13.17 8.02 -4.34
CA MET A 207 14.63 8.09 -4.36
C MET A 207 15.19 7.95 -5.78
N ARG A 208 14.64 7.03 -6.59
CA ARG A 208 15.02 6.80 -7.99
C ARG A 208 14.82 8.04 -8.83
N THR A 209 13.62 8.60 -8.83
CA THR A 209 13.31 9.81 -9.61
C THR A 209 14.17 11.01 -9.16
N GLY A 210 14.45 11.12 -7.86
CA GLY A 210 15.43 12.07 -7.34
C GLY A 210 16.83 11.84 -7.91
N MET A 211 17.34 10.61 -7.87
CA MET A 211 18.66 10.25 -8.41
C MET A 211 18.75 10.50 -9.91
N GLU A 212 17.77 10.04 -10.70
CA GLU A 212 17.72 10.22 -12.15
C GLU A 212 17.70 11.71 -12.53
N SER A 213 16.96 12.54 -11.79
CA SER A 213 16.92 14.00 -12.05
C SER A 213 18.28 14.67 -11.87
N VAL A 214 18.95 14.40 -10.75
CA VAL A 214 20.25 15.00 -10.42
C VAL A 214 21.33 14.51 -11.40
N TYR A 215 21.33 13.21 -11.72
CA TYR A 215 22.32 12.62 -12.61
C TYR A 215 22.19 13.17 -14.03
N THR A 216 20.95 13.33 -14.51
CA THR A 216 20.69 13.83 -15.86
C THR A 216 20.99 15.32 -15.98
N LEU A 217 20.55 16.15 -15.02
CA LEU A 217 20.71 17.61 -15.11
C LEU A 217 22.14 18.09 -14.84
N LEU A 218 22.92 17.36 -14.03
CA LEU A 218 24.30 17.72 -13.68
C LEU A 218 25.35 16.92 -14.45
N ASP A 219 24.94 16.11 -15.43
CA ASP A 219 25.83 15.26 -16.24
C ASP A 219 26.79 14.42 -15.38
N ILE A 220 26.22 13.72 -14.40
CA ILE A 220 27.02 12.87 -13.50
C ILE A 220 27.42 11.60 -14.26
N ASP A 221 28.72 11.42 -14.51
CA ASP A 221 29.29 10.24 -15.16
C ASP A 221 29.33 9.00 -14.23
N ARG A 222 28.14 8.52 -13.85
CA ARG A 222 27.92 7.31 -13.06
C ARG A 222 26.57 6.71 -13.38
N GLY A 223 26.51 5.38 -13.51
CA GLY A 223 25.24 4.67 -13.73
C GLY A 223 24.28 4.77 -12.54
N VAL A 224 23.01 5.08 -12.81
CA VAL A 224 21.90 4.86 -11.88
C VAL A 224 21.55 3.35 -11.90
N PRO A 225 21.44 2.67 -10.74
CA PRO A 225 21.07 1.26 -10.72
C PRO A 225 19.72 1.03 -11.38
N GLU A 226 19.62 0.09 -12.32
CA GLU A 226 18.33 -0.28 -12.89
C GLU A 226 17.38 -0.89 -11.83
N VAL A 227 16.09 -0.93 -12.15
CA VAL A 227 15.14 -1.72 -11.37
C VAL A 227 15.57 -3.18 -11.38
N TRP A 228 15.50 -3.85 -10.24
CA TRP A 228 15.90 -5.25 -10.12
C TRP A 228 15.29 -6.13 -11.23
N GLY A 229 16.15 -6.86 -11.93
CA GLY A 229 15.82 -7.62 -13.14
C GLY A 229 15.09 -8.94 -12.90
N SER A 230 14.46 -9.17 -11.74
CA SER A 230 13.85 -10.47 -11.39
C SER A 230 12.88 -11.01 -12.43
N LYS A 231 12.11 -10.16 -13.11
CA LYS A 231 11.20 -10.58 -14.17
C LYS A 231 11.88 -11.16 -15.42
N TYR A 232 13.18 -10.95 -15.56
CA TYR A 232 14.02 -11.49 -16.63
C TYR A 232 14.86 -12.69 -16.16
N ASP A 233 14.87 -12.98 -14.86
CA ASP A 233 15.58 -14.13 -14.29
C ASP A 233 14.69 -15.37 -14.34
N VAL A 234 15.05 -16.34 -15.19
CA VAL A 234 14.30 -17.60 -15.34
C VAL A 234 14.12 -18.35 -14.03
N ARG A 235 15.07 -18.23 -13.09
CA ARG A 235 15.01 -18.88 -11.78
C ARG A 235 13.87 -18.28 -10.95
N GLU A 236 13.73 -16.96 -10.98
CA GLU A 236 12.65 -16.25 -10.29
C GLU A 236 11.30 -16.48 -10.95
N LEU A 237 11.24 -16.61 -12.29
CA LEU A 237 10.01 -16.97 -13.00
C LEU A 237 9.53 -18.38 -12.62
N LEU A 238 10.42 -19.38 -12.66
CA LEU A 238 10.09 -20.76 -12.25
C LEU A 238 9.71 -20.83 -10.78
N ARG A 239 10.44 -20.11 -9.92
CA ARG A 239 10.11 -19.97 -8.50
C ARG A 239 8.72 -19.37 -8.33
N ALA A 240 8.41 -18.26 -9.00
CA ALA A 240 7.11 -17.60 -8.93
C ALA A 240 5.98 -18.56 -9.35
N CYS A 241 6.14 -19.31 -10.44
CA CYS A 241 5.18 -20.33 -10.85
C CYS A 241 4.94 -21.38 -9.77
N TYR A 242 6.00 -21.90 -9.13
CA TYR A 242 5.90 -22.89 -8.07
C TYR A 242 5.15 -22.37 -6.83
N TYR A 243 5.47 -21.14 -6.38
CA TYR A 243 4.79 -20.55 -5.23
C TYR A 243 3.34 -20.14 -5.56
N ALA A 244 3.05 -19.73 -6.80
CA ALA A 244 1.70 -19.35 -7.24
C ALA A 244 0.70 -20.52 -7.26
N ILE A 245 1.19 -21.76 -7.33
CA ILE A 245 0.36 -22.98 -7.32
C ILE A 245 0.47 -23.75 -5.99
N ASP A 246 0.71 -23.03 -4.90
CA ASP A 246 0.82 -23.58 -3.54
C ASP A 246 1.94 -24.61 -3.37
N LYS A 247 3.12 -24.33 -3.94
CA LYS A 247 4.32 -25.17 -3.81
C LYS A 247 4.14 -26.59 -4.36
N LYS A 248 3.29 -26.73 -5.37
CA LYS A 248 3.05 -28.00 -6.08
C LYS A 248 3.93 -28.07 -7.33
N PRO A 249 4.35 -29.26 -7.77
CA PRO A 249 4.92 -29.40 -9.10
C PRO A 249 3.84 -29.12 -10.16
N ILE A 250 4.25 -28.65 -11.34
CA ILE A 250 3.34 -28.33 -12.45
C ILE A 250 2.55 -29.56 -12.94
N THR A 251 2.98 -30.77 -12.60
CA THR A 251 2.25 -32.01 -12.89
C THR A 251 0.97 -32.19 -12.08
N ASP A 252 0.85 -31.50 -10.95
CA ASP A 252 -0.20 -31.73 -9.95
C ASP A 252 -1.33 -30.69 -10.05
N ILE A 253 -1.22 -29.74 -10.97
CA ILE A 253 -2.26 -28.73 -11.19
C ILE A 253 -3.30 -29.23 -12.19
N LYS A 254 -4.49 -28.63 -12.14
CA LYS A 254 -5.59 -28.94 -13.06
C LYS A 254 -5.28 -28.39 -14.45
N LEU A 255 -4.61 -29.20 -15.26
CA LEU A 255 -4.34 -28.93 -16.67
C LEU A 255 -5.44 -29.52 -17.56
N SER A 256 -5.77 -28.82 -18.64
CA SER A 256 -6.54 -29.38 -19.76
C SER A 256 -5.78 -30.53 -20.43
N PHE A 257 -6.48 -31.38 -21.19
CA PHE A 257 -5.84 -32.48 -21.91
C PHE A 257 -4.72 -32.02 -22.85
N LYS A 258 -4.93 -30.89 -23.55
CA LYS A 258 -3.93 -30.30 -24.45
C LYS A 258 -2.68 -29.85 -23.69
N GLU A 259 -2.85 -29.17 -22.56
CA GLU A 259 -1.74 -28.73 -21.70
C GLU A 259 -0.97 -29.91 -21.11
N LYS A 260 -1.64 -30.98 -20.68
CA LYS A 260 -0.99 -32.20 -20.19
C LYS A 260 -0.12 -32.85 -21.27
N MET A 261 -0.63 -32.96 -22.50
CA MET A 261 0.13 -33.51 -23.62
C MET A 261 1.33 -32.65 -23.99
N LEU A 262 1.15 -31.32 -24.01
CA LEU A 262 2.24 -30.38 -24.25
C LEU A 262 3.31 -30.50 -23.16
N LEU A 263 2.92 -30.48 -21.89
CA LEU A 263 3.84 -30.63 -20.76
C LEU A 263 4.62 -31.95 -20.87
N LYS A 264 3.95 -33.07 -21.17
CA LYS A 264 4.62 -34.37 -21.37
C LYS A 264 5.66 -34.31 -22.50
N ALA A 265 5.34 -33.64 -23.61
CA ALA A 265 6.27 -33.46 -24.72
C ALA A 265 7.48 -32.58 -24.33
N VAL A 266 7.24 -31.48 -23.59
CA VAL A 266 8.31 -30.62 -23.06
C VAL A 266 9.21 -31.39 -22.10
N MET A 267 8.64 -32.06 -21.10
CA MET A 267 9.38 -32.86 -20.11
C MET A 267 10.22 -33.96 -20.78
N LYS A 268 9.70 -34.59 -21.86
CA LYS A 268 10.48 -35.57 -22.63
C LYS A 268 11.67 -34.92 -23.37
N LYS A 269 11.49 -33.70 -23.89
CA LYS A 269 12.52 -32.99 -24.68
C LYS A 269 13.65 -32.45 -23.81
N VAL A 270 13.35 -32.01 -22.60
CA VAL A 270 14.33 -31.45 -21.65
C VAL A 270 14.97 -32.51 -20.75
N LYS A 271 14.55 -33.78 -20.87
CA LYS A 271 15.08 -34.86 -20.04
C LYS A 271 16.60 -35.00 -20.22
N GLY A 272 17.34 -34.86 -19.12
CA GLY A 272 18.80 -34.96 -19.11
C GLY A 272 19.52 -33.67 -19.51
N THR A 273 18.81 -32.54 -19.54
CA THR A 273 19.38 -31.20 -19.74
C THR A 273 19.44 -30.43 -18.42
N ASP A 274 20.03 -29.24 -18.44
CA ASP A 274 20.06 -28.33 -17.28
C ASP A 274 18.70 -27.69 -16.96
N VAL A 275 17.72 -27.85 -17.88
CA VAL A 275 16.30 -27.46 -17.71
C VAL A 275 15.51 -28.65 -17.17
#